data_AF-A0A350CLR3-F1
#
_entry.id   AF-A0A350CLR3-F1
#
_cell.length_a   1.000
_cell.length_b   1.000
_cell.length_c   1.000
_cell.angle_alpha   90.00
_cell.angle_beta   90.00
_cell.angle_gamma   90.00
#
_symmetry.space_group_name_H-M   'P 1'
#
loop_
_entity.id
_entity.type
_entity.pdbx_description
1 polymer ?
#
loop_
_entity_poly.entity_id
_entity_poly.type
_entity_poly.pdbx_seq_one_letter_code
_entity_poly.pdbx_strand_id
1 'polypeptide(L)'
;FGNLVTMAWWDNLWLNEGFASWMAAKATEHFHPEWRPYLDEIAQREKVLDLDARKSTHPIQTPIANEEQAANAFDAITYIKSKAFLRMLEAYV
;
A
#
# COMPACT_ATOMS: atom_id res chain seq x y z
N PHE A 1 4.21 -3.46 11.67
CA PHE A 1 3.67 -2.09 11.74
C PHE A 1 2.20 -2.19 12.04
N GLY A 2 1.62 -1.22 12.75
CA GLY A 2 0.22 -1.23 13.18
C GLY A 2 -0.01 -1.60 14.64
N ASN A 3 0.79 -2.52 15.22
CA ASN A 3 0.64 -2.93 16.62
C ASN A 3 1.64 -2.24 17.56
N LEU A 4 2.93 -2.42 17.31
CA LEU A 4 4.00 -1.82 18.15
C LEU A 4 4.13 -0.30 17.91
N VAL A 5 3.99 0.10 16.64
CA VAL A 5 3.88 1.49 16.22
C VAL A 5 2.61 1.59 15.41
N THR A 6 1.66 2.36 15.90
CA THR A 6 0.35 2.57 15.29
C THR A 6 0.27 4.03 14.84
N MET A 7 -0.25 4.25 13.65
CA MET A 7 -0.62 5.58 13.19
C MET A 7 -1.46 6.33 14.25
N ALA A 8 -1.28 7.65 14.35
CA ALA A 8 -2.05 8.46 15.28
C ALA A 8 -3.54 8.52 14.93
N TRP A 9 -3.86 8.44 13.63
CA TRP A 9 -5.23 8.47 13.12
C TRP A 9 -5.35 7.78 11.76
N TRP A 10 -6.59 7.54 11.32
CA TRP A 10 -6.94 6.78 10.12
C TRP A 10 -6.49 7.43 8.80
N ASP A 11 -6.28 8.75 8.78
CA ASP A 11 -5.71 9.46 7.63
C ASP A 11 -4.32 8.94 7.23
N ASN A 12 -3.63 8.28 8.17
CA ASN A 12 -2.32 7.67 7.99
C ASN A 12 -2.38 6.13 7.87
N LEU A 13 -3.54 5.55 7.52
CA LEU A 13 -3.74 4.10 7.33
C LEU A 13 -2.70 3.46 6.41
N TRP A 14 -2.29 4.17 5.37
CA TRP A 14 -1.29 3.72 4.44
C TRP A 14 0.07 3.39 5.08
N LEU A 15 0.43 4.02 6.21
CA LEU A 15 1.66 3.71 6.94
C LEU A 15 1.62 2.30 7.55
N ASN A 16 0.46 1.84 7.96
CA ASN A 16 0.31 0.48 8.47
C ASN A 16 0.20 -0.51 7.29
N GLU A 17 -0.79 -0.31 6.43
CA GLU A 17 -1.17 -1.28 5.40
C GLU A 17 -0.18 -1.31 4.23
N GLY A 18 0.27 -0.13 3.78
CA GLY A 18 1.27 0.00 2.73
C GLY A 18 2.62 -0.57 3.17
N PHE A 19 3.05 -0.27 4.40
CA PHE A 19 4.30 -0.82 4.93
C PHE A 19 4.22 -2.33 5.15
N ALA A 20 3.12 -2.84 5.70
CA ALA A 20 2.90 -4.27 5.86
C ALA A 20 2.94 -4.99 4.51
N SER A 21 2.27 -4.43 3.49
CA SER A 21 2.27 -4.97 2.12
C SER A 21 3.67 -4.98 1.48
N TRP A 22 4.44 -3.90 1.66
CA TRP A 22 5.83 -3.81 1.19
C TRP A 22 6.74 -4.82 1.91
N MET A 23 6.68 -4.90 3.24
CA MET A 23 7.48 -5.87 3.99
C MET A 23 7.10 -7.31 3.67
N ALA A 24 5.81 -7.60 3.48
CA ALA A 24 5.36 -8.94 3.10
C ALA A 24 5.93 -9.35 1.73
N ALA A 25 5.91 -8.45 0.75
CA ALA A 25 6.52 -8.69 -0.56
C ALA A 25 8.02 -8.96 -0.44
N LYS A 26 8.76 -8.13 0.30
CA LYS A 26 10.21 -8.33 0.53
C LYS A 26 10.53 -9.62 1.26
N ALA A 27 9.78 -9.94 2.31
CA ALA A 27 9.97 -11.17 3.06
C ALA A 27 9.69 -12.39 2.18
N THR A 28 8.62 -12.35 1.38
CA THR A 28 8.27 -13.44 0.44
C THR A 28 9.36 -13.61 -0.61
N GLU A 29 9.86 -12.53 -1.20
CA GLU A 29 10.96 -12.56 -2.17
C GLU A 29 12.26 -13.12 -1.55
N HIS A 30 12.54 -12.79 -0.28
CA HIS A 30 13.72 -13.29 0.43
C HIS A 30 13.63 -14.79 0.76
N PHE A 31 12.49 -15.26 1.27
CA PHE A 31 12.34 -16.64 1.74
C PHE A 31 11.88 -17.61 0.65
N HIS A 32 11.16 -17.12 -0.36
CA HIS A 32 10.60 -17.90 -1.47
C HIS A 32 10.86 -17.23 -2.84
N PRO A 33 12.13 -16.99 -3.23
CA PRO A 33 12.46 -16.35 -4.50
C PRO A 33 11.94 -17.14 -5.71
N GLU A 34 11.78 -18.45 -5.59
CA GLU A 34 11.28 -19.34 -6.63
C GLU A 34 9.83 -19.06 -7.04
N TRP A 35 9.03 -18.45 -6.15
CA TRP A 35 7.64 -18.06 -6.46
C TRP A 35 7.56 -16.83 -7.37
N ARG A 36 8.66 -16.07 -7.50
CA ARG A 36 8.72 -14.84 -8.30
C ARG A 36 7.61 -13.84 -7.95
N PRO A 37 7.44 -13.48 -6.66
CA PRO A 37 6.36 -12.60 -6.20
C PRO A 37 6.36 -11.21 -6.85
N TYR A 38 7.52 -10.78 -7.38
CA TYR A 38 7.63 -9.53 -8.14
C TYR A 38 6.75 -9.50 -9.40
N LEU A 39 6.45 -10.66 -10.01
CA LEU A 39 5.57 -10.73 -11.18
C LEU A 39 4.13 -10.34 -10.82
N ASP A 40 3.64 -10.86 -9.70
CA ASP A 40 2.32 -10.49 -9.17
C ASP A 40 2.30 -9.02 -8.73
N GLU A 41 3.40 -8.53 -8.14
CA GLU A 41 3.52 -7.12 -7.76
C GLU A 41 3.42 -6.19 -8.97
N ILE A 42 4.10 -6.50 -10.07
CA ILE A 42 4.01 -5.73 -11.32
C ILE A 42 2.57 -5.75 -11.84
N ALA A 43 1.93 -6.92 -11.90
CA ALA A 43 0.55 -7.03 -12.38
C ALA A 43 -0.44 -6.25 -11.49
N GLN A 44 -0.25 -6.26 -10.17
CA GLN A 44 -1.06 -5.46 -9.24
C GLN A 44 -0.82 -3.96 -9.40
N ARG A 45 0.44 -3.55 -9.60
CA ARG A 45 0.80 -2.14 -9.85
C ARG A 45 0.10 -1.60 -11.09
N GLU A 46 0.13 -2.31 -12.21
CA GLU A 46 -0.54 -1.86 -13.44
C GLU A 46 -2.05 -1.66 -13.20
N LYS A 47 -2.71 -2.60 -12.51
CA LYS A 47 -4.13 -2.47 -12.15
C LYS A 47 -4.40 -1.25 -11.25
N VAL A 48 -3.52 -0.95 -10.31
CA VAL A 48 -3.71 0.21 -9.43
C VAL A 48 -3.46 1.53 -10.16
N LEU A 49 -2.52 1.56 -11.12
CA LEU A 49 -2.30 2.72 -11.97
C LEU A 49 -3.55 3.02 -12.82
N ASP A 50 -4.20 1.99 -13.37
CA ASP A 50 -5.46 2.14 -14.09
C ASP A 50 -6.61 2.65 -13.20
N LEU A 51 -6.63 2.24 -11.93
CA LEU A 51 -7.62 2.72 -10.95
C LEU A 51 -7.33 4.18 -10.57
N ASP A 52 -6.06 4.50 -10.33
CA ASP A 52 -5.59 5.82 -9.92
C ASP A 52 -5.68 6.86 -11.04
N ALA A 53 -5.71 6.43 -12.31
CA ALA A 53 -5.95 7.31 -13.45
C ALA A 53 -7.41 7.83 -13.53
N ARG A 54 -8.33 7.30 -12.72
CA ARG A 54 -9.75 7.67 -12.75
C ARG A 54 -10.02 8.91 -11.91
N LYS A 55 -11.02 9.70 -12.31
CA LYS A 55 -11.49 10.86 -11.53
C LYS A 55 -12.04 10.50 -10.14
N SER A 56 -12.44 9.24 -9.95
CA SER A 56 -12.95 8.71 -8.68
C SER A 56 -11.84 8.23 -7.72
N THR A 57 -10.56 8.36 -8.10
CA THR A 57 -9.44 8.02 -7.21
C THR A 57 -9.37 8.97 -6.01
N HIS A 58 -8.47 8.67 -5.08
CA HIS A 58 -8.07 9.57 -4.00
C HIS A 58 -6.54 9.52 -3.77
N PRO A 59 -5.96 10.53 -3.10
CA PRO A 59 -4.57 10.47 -2.65
C PRO A 59 -4.33 9.34 -1.64
N ILE A 60 -3.07 8.87 -1.53
CA ILE A 60 -2.67 7.84 -0.55
C ILE A 60 -3.00 8.28 0.89
N GLN A 61 -2.74 9.55 1.21
CA GLN A 61 -3.11 10.16 2.48
C GLN A 61 -4.31 11.08 2.24
N THR A 62 -5.45 10.75 2.84
CA THR A 62 -6.68 11.54 2.75
C THR A 62 -7.18 11.88 4.15
N PRO A 63 -7.73 13.07 4.40
CA PRO A 63 -8.38 13.37 5.67
C PRO A 63 -9.54 12.40 5.94
N ILE A 64 -9.60 11.84 7.15
CA ILE A 64 -10.65 10.90 7.58
C ILE A 64 -11.29 11.43 8.85
N ALA A 65 -12.59 11.71 8.81
CA ALA A 65 -13.31 12.30 9.93
C ALA A 65 -13.85 11.25 10.92
N ASN A 66 -14.14 10.03 10.45
CA ASN A 66 -14.76 8.98 11.25
C ASN A 66 -14.45 7.58 10.71
N GLU A 67 -14.88 6.56 11.44
CA GLU A 67 -14.60 5.15 11.19
C GLU A 67 -15.27 4.64 9.90
N GLU A 68 -16.42 5.19 9.51
CA GLU A 68 -17.08 4.84 8.25
C GLU A 68 -16.24 5.30 7.05
N GLN A 69 -15.69 6.51 7.13
CA GLN A 69 -14.74 6.99 6.13
C GLN A 69 -13.43 6.18 6.16
N ALA A 70 -12.98 5.76 7.36
CA ALA A 70 -11.83 4.88 7.49
C ALA A 70 -12.06 3.55 6.75
N ALA A 71 -13.25 2.95 6.87
CA ALA A 71 -13.61 1.72 6.17
C ALA A 71 -13.45 1.84 4.64
N ASN A 72 -13.79 3.00 4.07
CA ASN A 72 -13.63 3.27 2.64
C ASN A 72 -12.17 3.45 2.20
N ALA A 73 -11.26 3.76 3.13
CA ALA A 73 -9.84 3.89 2.85
C ALA A 73 -9.11 2.54 2.82
N PHE A 74 -9.77 1.41 3.15
CA PHE A 74 -9.22 0.06 3.00
C PHE A 74 -9.36 -0.43 1.55
N ASP A 75 -8.58 0.16 0.64
CA ASP A 75 -8.77 -0.02 -0.79
C ASP A 75 -7.45 -0.28 -1.55
N ALA A 76 -7.54 -0.45 -2.87
CA ALA A 76 -6.36 -0.74 -3.68
C ALA A 76 -5.32 0.40 -3.64
N ILE A 77 -5.74 1.66 -3.50
CA ILE A 77 -4.84 2.80 -3.37
C ILE A 77 -4.01 2.68 -2.08
N THR A 78 -4.67 2.47 -0.94
CA THR A 78 -3.99 2.38 0.36
C THR A 78 -3.01 1.20 0.43
N TYR A 79 -3.37 0.04 -0.12
CA TYR A 79 -2.51 -1.15 -0.06
C TYR A 79 -1.45 -1.18 -1.17
N ILE A 80 -1.87 -1.10 -2.43
CA ILE A 80 -1.04 -1.44 -3.58
C ILE A 80 -0.23 -0.22 -4.04
N LYS A 81 -0.86 0.96 -4.16
CA LYS A 81 -0.15 2.18 -4.58
C LYS A 81 0.88 2.59 -3.52
N SER A 82 0.53 2.51 -2.24
CA SER A 82 1.47 2.78 -1.14
C SER A 82 2.65 1.82 -1.10
N LYS A 83 2.42 0.52 -1.31
CA LYS A 83 3.50 -0.47 -1.45
C LYS A 83 4.44 -0.09 -2.60
N ALA A 84 3.90 0.23 -3.77
CA ALA A 84 4.69 0.61 -4.93
C ALA A 84 5.47 1.93 -4.69
N PHE A 85 4.86 2.90 -4.00
CA PHE A 85 5.52 4.13 -3.58
C PHE A 85 6.69 3.85 -2.62
N LEU A 86 6.51 2.99 -1.62
CA LEU A 86 7.59 2.61 -0.70
C LEU A 86 8.72 1.86 -1.42
N ARG A 87 8.40 0.98 -2.37
CA ARG A 87 9.41 0.29 -3.19
C ARG A 87 10.19 1.28 -4.07
N MET A 88 9.52 2.28 -4.65
CA MET A 88 10.18 3.35 -5.39
C MET A 88 11.09 4.19 -4.49
N LEU A 89 10.61 4.55 -3.30
CA LEU A 89 11.38 5.31 -2.32
C LEU A 89 12.63 4.53 -1.89
N GLU A 90 12.49 3.25 -1.57
CA GLU A 90 13.61 2.36 -1.24
C GLU A 90 14.63 2.26 -2.38
N ALA A 91 14.19 2.20 -3.63
CA ALA A 91 15.10 2.14 -4.78
C ALA A 91 15.80 3.47 -5.08
N TYR A 92 15.25 4.59 -4.57
CA TYR A 92 15.79 5.92 -4.76
C TYR A 92 16.84 6.30 -3.73
N VAL A 93 16.68 5.87 -2.48
CA VAL A 93 17.60 6.18 -1.35
C VAL A 93 18.79 5.23 -1.29
#